data_AF-A0A3P3WDS4-F1
#
_entry.id   AF-A0A3P3WDS4-F1
#
_cell.length_a   1.000
_cell.length_b   1.000
_cell.length_c   1.000
_cell.angle_alpha   90.00
_cell.angle_beta   90.00
_cell.angle_gamma   90.00
#
_symmetry.space_group_name_H-M   'P 1'
#
loop_
_entity.id
_entity.type
_entity.pdbx_description
1 polymer ?
#
loop_
_entity_poly.entity_id
_entity_poly.type
_entity_poly.pdbx_seq_one_letter_code
_entity_poly.pdbx_strand_id
1 'polypeptide(L)'
;MKKFFIFIQATFLVCTLHLSAQKIDNAASFRDVKSDHYFRFHYDNDYFTGTDQFYTQGYAFELTSPAFKKNPVNFLFVKLKNSSEKNGLSLEHIGFTPTTIKSNEILYGNRPFAASIFLKSFKIESDTINNIRIASSLSLGIIGPGAFGYEMQKGIHEWIGDEIPMGWQHQIRNDVVINYEVSHEKQLFRWKDYFALNLNITARLGTLNTNASVGMTATLGLINSPFTSVYDKNKFQIYLYSQPLANFIGYDASLQGGLFNRSCRYTIPDSHIERITLQNNFGIVMQWKSLFLEYNRIFLTREFETSKSHKWGGFRVGFKL
;
A
#
# COMPACT_ATOMS: atom_id res chain seq x y z
N MET A 1 -11.18 13.97 -38.23
CA MET A 1 -9.94 13.78 -37.44
C MET A 1 -9.50 14.98 -36.58
N LYS A 2 -10.23 16.12 -36.53
CA LYS A 2 -9.93 17.25 -35.61
C LYS A 2 -10.86 17.36 -34.39
N LYS A 3 -11.92 16.55 -34.31
CA LYS A 3 -12.91 16.58 -33.20
C LYS A 3 -12.61 15.62 -32.04
N PHE A 4 -11.61 14.74 -32.18
CA PHE A 4 -11.23 13.78 -31.11
C PHE A 4 -10.21 14.37 -30.12
N PHE A 5 -9.54 15.46 -30.49
CA PHE A 5 -8.52 16.11 -29.64
C PHE A 5 -9.07 17.08 -28.61
N ILE A 6 -10.32 17.56 -28.79
CA ILE A 6 -10.94 18.54 -27.89
C ILE A 6 -11.55 17.86 -26.65
N PHE A 7 -11.77 16.54 -26.69
CA PHE A 7 -12.30 15.79 -25.54
C PHE A 7 -11.22 15.46 -24.47
N ILE A 8 -9.93 15.61 -24.79
CA ILE A 8 -8.83 15.31 -23.86
C ILE A 8 -8.43 16.54 -23.02
N GLN A 9 -8.80 17.75 -23.46
CA GLN A 9 -8.50 18.98 -22.72
C GLN A 9 -9.58 19.39 -21.70
N ALA A 10 -10.74 18.73 -21.69
CA ALA A 10 -11.86 19.08 -20.79
C ALA A 10 -12.01 18.14 -19.57
N THR A 11 -11.21 17.08 -19.45
CA THR A 11 -11.25 16.14 -18.30
C THR A 11 -10.14 16.38 -17.29
N PHE A 12 -9.57 17.59 -17.27
CA PHE A 12 -8.63 18.05 -16.24
C PHE A 12 -9.26 19.01 -15.22
N LEU A 13 -10.59 19.11 -15.22
CA LEU A 13 -11.37 19.87 -14.24
C LEU A 13 -12.37 18.94 -13.54
N VAL A 14 -11.87 17.87 -12.92
CA VAL A 14 -12.71 16.90 -12.21
C VAL A 14 -12.74 17.22 -10.72
N CYS A 15 -13.93 17.63 -10.30
CA CYS A 15 -14.55 17.48 -8.99
C CYS A 15 -13.64 17.16 -7.79
N THR A 16 -13.73 18.06 -6.81
CA THR A 16 -13.49 17.82 -5.38
C THR A 16 -14.28 16.59 -4.91
N LEU A 17 -13.68 15.41 -5.03
CA LEU A 17 -14.22 14.19 -4.45
C LEU A 17 -13.12 13.54 -3.61
N HIS A 18 -13.11 14.05 -2.39
CA HIS A 18 -12.55 13.45 -1.20
C HIS A 18 -13.04 12.02 -1.07
N LEU A 19 -12.22 10.99 -1.33
CA LEU A 19 -12.41 9.63 -0.77
C LEU A 19 -10.97 8.97 -0.41
N SER A 20 -10.79 7.77 0.26
CA SER A 20 -9.59 6.93 0.71
C SER A 20 -9.38 5.37 0.45
N ALA A 21 -8.21 4.76 0.81
CA ALA A 21 -7.78 3.38 1.28
C ALA A 21 -6.65 2.54 0.57
N GLN A 22 -5.81 1.84 1.39
CA GLN A 22 -4.60 0.99 1.17
C GLN A 22 -3.20 1.65 1.37
N LYS A 23 -2.41 1.20 2.36
CA LYS A 23 -1.15 1.88 2.77
C LYS A 23 0.14 1.40 2.10
N ILE A 24 0.39 0.09 1.95
CA ILE A 24 1.56 -0.45 1.21
C ILE A 24 1.10 -1.54 0.22
N ASP A 25 1.38 -1.34 -1.08
CA ASP A 25 1.16 -2.33 -2.14
C ASP A 25 2.47 -2.58 -2.90
N ASN A 26 3.00 -3.80 -2.83
CA ASN A 26 4.24 -4.21 -3.48
C ASN A 26 4.01 -5.00 -4.76
N ALA A 27 2.78 -5.48 -4.99
CA ALA A 27 2.51 -6.48 -6.02
C ALA A 27 1.95 -5.89 -7.32
N ALA A 28 1.49 -4.63 -7.30
CA ALA A 28 0.98 -3.94 -8.48
C ALA A 28 1.94 -4.00 -9.68
N SER A 29 1.38 -4.16 -10.88
CA SER A 29 2.19 -4.38 -12.09
C SER A 29 3.04 -3.16 -12.49
N PHE A 30 2.62 -1.94 -12.16
CA PHE A 30 3.42 -0.73 -12.39
C PHE A 30 4.62 -0.63 -11.46
N ARG A 31 4.75 -1.50 -10.46
CA ARG A 31 5.93 -1.63 -9.59
C ARG A 31 6.72 -2.92 -9.89
N ASP A 32 6.47 -3.55 -11.04
CA ASP A 32 7.14 -4.80 -11.39
C ASP A 32 8.64 -4.57 -11.61
N VAL A 33 9.44 -5.30 -10.84
CA VAL A 33 10.87 -5.49 -11.12
C VAL A 33 10.99 -6.72 -11.99
N LYS A 34 11.52 -6.58 -13.21
CA LYS A 34 11.72 -7.69 -14.16
C LYS A 34 12.90 -8.58 -13.76
N SER A 35 12.73 -9.26 -12.63
CA SER A 35 13.59 -10.29 -12.05
C SER A 35 12.73 -11.16 -11.13
N ASP A 36 13.07 -12.43 -10.97
CA ASP A 36 12.53 -13.30 -9.91
C ASP A 36 13.44 -13.33 -8.67
N HIS A 37 14.55 -12.58 -8.71
CA HIS A 37 15.46 -12.36 -7.59
C HIS A 37 15.77 -10.86 -7.44
N TYR A 38 15.20 -10.24 -6.41
CA TYR A 38 15.43 -8.82 -6.11
C TYR A 38 15.13 -8.50 -4.66
N PHE A 39 15.76 -7.43 -4.17
CA PHE A 39 15.46 -6.79 -2.91
C PHE A 39 14.80 -5.43 -3.16
N ARG A 40 13.87 -5.03 -2.30
CA ARG A 40 13.25 -3.70 -2.33
C ARG A 40 13.01 -3.17 -0.92
N PHE A 41 13.43 -1.94 -0.69
CA PHE A 41 13.11 -1.15 0.47
C PHE A 41 12.03 -0.10 0.11
N HIS A 42 11.05 0.07 0.98
CA HIS A 42 10.05 1.13 0.90
C HIS A 42 10.02 1.86 2.24
N TYR A 43 9.98 3.19 2.19
CA TYR A 43 9.71 4.06 3.32
C TYR A 43 8.62 5.08 2.96
N ASP A 44 7.60 5.21 3.80
CA ASP A 44 6.61 6.28 3.76
C ASP A 44 6.69 7.12 5.04
N ASN A 45 6.41 8.42 4.89
CA ASN A 45 6.22 9.33 6.01
C ASN A 45 5.31 10.51 5.58
N ASP A 46 4.50 11.03 6.50
CA ASP A 46 3.69 12.22 6.26
C ASP A 46 4.47 13.55 6.36
N TYR A 47 5.71 13.50 6.84
CA TYR A 47 6.72 14.55 6.68
C TYR A 47 6.87 14.97 5.21
N PHE A 48 6.78 14.04 4.26
CA PHE A 48 6.84 14.35 2.82
C PHE A 48 5.64 15.17 2.31
N THR A 49 4.65 15.42 3.17
CA THR A 49 3.48 16.26 2.92
C THR A 49 3.33 17.40 3.93
N GLY A 50 4.30 17.57 4.84
CA GLY A 50 4.32 18.65 5.83
C GLY A 50 3.32 18.47 6.97
N THR A 51 2.99 17.23 7.34
CA THR A 51 2.07 16.90 8.44
C THR A 51 2.66 15.78 9.29
N ASP A 52 2.23 15.63 10.55
CA ASP A 52 2.48 14.45 11.41
C ASP A 52 1.17 14.00 12.07
N GLN A 53 0.27 13.44 11.26
CA GLN A 53 -1.04 12.97 11.69
C GLN A 53 -1.52 11.79 10.85
N PHE A 54 -2.35 10.94 11.45
CA PHE A 54 -2.94 9.77 10.80
C PHE A 54 -1.92 8.72 10.40
N TYR A 55 -1.57 8.56 9.13
CA TYR A 55 -0.51 7.63 8.73
C TYR A 55 0.82 8.36 8.77
N THR A 56 1.54 8.18 9.88
CA THR A 56 2.80 8.88 10.17
C THR A 56 4.01 8.17 9.58
N GLN A 57 3.96 6.83 9.54
CA GLN A 57 5.14 6.06 9.18
C GLN A 57 4.79 4.68 8.62
N GLY A 58 5.54 4.27 7.58
CA GLY A 58 5.57 2.88 7.17
C GLY A 58 6.91 2.52 6.53
N TYR A 59 7.35 1.28 6.74
CA TYR A 59 8.49 0.75 6.01
C TYR A 59 8.30 -0.72 5.67
N ALA A 60 8.92 -1.14 4.57
CA ALA A 60 8.92 -2.52 4.13
C ALA A 60 10.29 -2.95 3.62
N PHE A 61 10.70 -4.15 4.02
CA PHE A 61 11.86 -4.85 3.48
C PHE A 61 11.37 -6.08 2.72
N GLU A 62 11.45 -6.04 1.40
CA GLU A 62 10.96 -7.08 0.52
C GLU A 62 12.13 -7.83 -0.12
N LEU A 63 12.03 -9.16 -0.11
CA LEU A 63 12.92 -10.06 -0.82
C LEU A 63 12.09 -11.02 -1.66
N THR A 64 12.28 -10.97 -2.97
CA THR A 64 11.74 -11.96 -3.92
C THR A 64 12.87 -12.86 -4.35
N SER A 65 12.65 -14.18 -4.33
CA SER A 65 13.67 -15.17 -4.68
C SER A 65 13.03 -16.48 -5.17
N PRO A 66 13.63 -17.20 -6.13
CA PRO A 66 13.17 -18.53 -6.52
C PRO A 66 13.16 -19.55 -5.36
N ALA A 67 14.00 -19.34 -4.34
CA ALA A 67 14.02 -20.18 -3.14
C ALA A 67 12.66 -20.23 -2.43
N PHE A 68 11.90 -19.13 -2.47
CA PHE A 68 10.59 -19.04 -1.83
C PHE A 68 9.49 -19.79 -2.56
N LYS A 69 9.73 -20.34 -3.76
CA LYS A 69 8.78 -21.25 -4.43
C LYS A 69 8.41 -22.46 -3.56
N LYS A 70 9.34 -22.91 -2.73
CA LYS A 70 9.18 -24.05 -1.82
C LYS A 70 8.53 -23.69 -0.48
N ASN A 71 8.19 -22.42 -0.23
CA ASN A 71 7.53 -22.01 1.01
C ASN A 71 6.18 -22.75 1.12
N PRO A 72 5.92 -23.51 2.21
CA PRO A 72 4.67 -24.25 2.35
C PRO A 72 3.44 -23.35 2.23
N VAL A 73 3.49 -22.10 2.73
CA VAL A 73 2.35 -21.15 2.67
C VAL A 73 1.83 -20.94 1.23
N ASN A 74 2.66 -21.19 0.21
CA ASN A 74 2.29 -21.08 -1.19
C ASN A 74 1.13 -21.98 -1.62
N PHE A 75 0.75 -23.02 -0.84
CA PHE A 75 -0.44 -23.82 -1.12
C PHE A 75 -1.75 -23.04 -0.97
N LEU A 76 -1.74 -21.97 -0.15
CA LEU A 76 -2.90 -21.10 0.06
C LEU A 76 -3.12 -20.12 -1.09
N PHE A 77 -2.09 -19.89 -1.91
CA PHE A 77 -2.09 -18.83 -2.91
C PHE A 77 -2.66 -19.28 -4.25
N VAL A 78 -3.38 -18.36 -4.90
CA VAL A 78 -3.98 -18.58 -6.22
C VAL A 78 -2.90 -18.94 -7.22
N LYS A 79 -3.18 -19.93 -8.07
CA LYS A 79 -2.29 -20.40 -9.13
C LYS A 79 -2.96 -20.22 -10.48
N LEU A 80 -2.28 -19.56 -11.42
CA LEU A 80 -2.77 -19.40 -12.79
C LEU A 80 -2.08 -20.43 -13.71
N LYS A 81 -2.84 -21.00 -14.64
CA LYS A 81 -2.27 -21.84 -15.71
C LYS A 81 -1.49 -20.95 -16.67
N ASN A 82 -0.39 -21.45 -17.23
CA ASN A 82 0.43 -20.76 -18.23
C ASN A 82 0.89 -19.36 -17.79
N SER A 83 1.29 -19.23 -16.53
CA SER A 83 1.73 -17.96 -15.95
C SER A 83 3.17 -18.02 -15.47
N SER A 84 3.82 -16.87 -15.38
CA SER A 84 5.10 -16.74 -14.67
C SER A 84 4.86 -16.43 -13.20
N GLU A 85 5.55 -17.14 -12.32
CA GLU A 85 5.44 -16.95 -10.87
C GLU A 85 6.62 -16.18 -10.27
N LYS A 86 6.35 -15.33 -9.29
CA LYS A 86 7.33 -14.75 -8.36
C LYS A 86 6.87 -15.00 -6.94
N ASN A 87 7.79 -15.37 -6.05
CA ASN A 87 7.48 -15.62 -4.64
C ASN A 87 8.45 -14.81 -3.77
N GLY A 88 7.93 -14.23 -2.69
CA GLY A 88 8.73 -13.37 -1.84
C GLY A 88 8.20 -13.27 -0.41
N LEU A 89 9.04 -12.67 0.42
CA LEU A 89 8.74 -12.29 1.79
C LEU A 89 8.89 -10.77 1.93
N SER A 90 8.08 -10.16 2.77
CA SER A 90 8.13 -8.73 3.10
C SER A 90 7.95 -8.56 4.60
N LEU A 91 8.92 -7.94 5.28
CA LEU A 91 8.73 -7.47 6.65
C LEU A 91 8.18 -6.06 6.58
N GLU A 92 6.99 -5.84 7.12
CA GLU A 92 6.29 -4.56 7.04
C GLU A 92 5.96 -4.04 8.43
N HIS A 93 6.17 -2.74 8.62
CA HIS A 93 5.76 -2.01 9.80
C HIS A 93 4.95 -0.78 9.37
N ILE A 94 3.82 -0.55 10.01
CA ILE A 94 2.97 0.63 9.79
C ILE A 94 2.63 1.29 11.12
N GLY A 95 2.60 2.61 11.15
CA GLY A 95 2.38 3.42 12.34
C GLY A 95 1.34 4.51 12.12
N PHE A 96 0.55 4.77 13.15
CA PHE A 96 -0.57 5.69 13.15
C PHE A 96 -0.58 6.60 14.37
N THR A 97 -0.84 7.89 14.13
CA THR A 97 -0.92 8.93 15.14
C THR A 97 -2.26 9.68 15.06
N PRO A 98 -2.77 10.23 16.17
CA PRO A 98 -3.84 11.23 16.16
C PRO A 98 -3.41 12.51 15.39
N THR A 99 -4.28 13.52 15.38
CA THR A 99 -3.96 14.83 14.76
C THR A 99 -2.86 15.62 15.50
N THR A 100 -2.51 15.21 16.71
CA THR A 100 -1.37 15.75 17.44
C THR A 100 -0.74 14.67 18.32
N ILE A 101 0.59 14.70 18.38
CA ILE A 101 1.42 13.87 19.26
C ILE A 101 1.84 14.58 20.56
N LYS A 102 1.37 15.81 20.78
CA LYS A 102 1.75 16.63 21.95
C LYS A 102 0.85 16.40 23.17
N SER A 103 -0.25 15.67 23.01
CA SER A 103 -1.18 15.39 24.09
C SER A 103 -0.81 14.09 24.78
N ASN A 104 -0.73 14.11 26.10
CA ASN A 104 -0.63 12.88 26.89
C ASN A 104 -2.00 12.23 27.17
N GLU A 105 -3.09 12.94 26.86
CA GLU A 105 -4.47 12.48 27.05
C GLU A 105 -5.03 11.81 25.79
N ILE A 106 -6.09 11.02 25.98
CA ILE A 106 -6.88 10.45 24.87
C ILE A 106 -7.60 11.58 24.12
N LEU A 107 -7.36 11.67 22.82
CA LEU A 107 -8.06 12.59 21.93
C LEU A 107 -9.32 11.93 21.38
N TYR A 108 -10.43 12.07 22.11
CA TYR A 108 -11.73 11.58 21.64
C TYR A 108 -12.14 12.25 20.32
N GLY A 109 -12.69 11.45 19.41
CA GLY A 109 -13.00 11.87 18.04
C GLY A 109 -11.78 11.94 17.11
N ASN A 110 -10.61 11.47 17.53
CA ASN A 110 -9.43 11.31 16.67
C ASN A 110 -9.06 9.83 16.56
N ARG A 111 -8.15 9.48 15.64
CA ARG A 111 -7.70 8.09 15.56
C ARG A 111 -6.87 7.74 16.82
N PRO A 112 -6.97 6.53 17.36
CA PRO A 112 -6.05 6.08 18.40
C PRO A 112 -4.64 5.88 17.82
N PHE A 113 -3.61 6.05 18.64
CA PHE A 113 -2.29 5.55 18.29
C PHE A 113 -2.36 4.05 17.98
N ALA A 114 -1.66 3.61 16.93
CA ALA A 114 -1.56 2.21 16.59
C ALA A 114 -0.28 1.96 15.80
N ALA A 115 0.35 0.81 16.03
CA ALA A 115 1.41 0.32 15.17
C ALA A 115 1.21 -1.17 14.92
N SER A 116 1.60 -1.64 13.75
CA SER A 116 1.57 -3.06 13.42
C SER A 116 2.87 -3.44 12.74
N ILE A 117 3.39 -4.62 13.09
CA ILE A 117 4.49 -5.27 12.39
C ILE A 117 4.09 -6.68 12.00
N PHE A 118 4.40 -7.07 10.76
CA PHE A 118 4.06 -8.38 10.25
C PHE A 118 5.01 -8.85 9.16
N LEU A 119 5.20 -10.16 9.10
CA LEU A 119 5.84 -10.84 7.99
C LEU A 119 4.75 -11.24 6.97
N LYS A 120 4.92 -10.79 5.73
CA LYS A 120 4.04 -11.08 4.61
C LYS A 120 4.74 -12.05 3.66
N SER A 121 4.16 -13.23 3.48
CA SER A 121 4.51 -14.12 2.37
C SER A 121 3.61 -13.82 1.19
N PHE A 122 4.16 -13.72 -0.01
CA PHE A 122 3.38 -13.43 -1.20
C PHE A 122 3.80 -14.24 -2.42
N LYS A 123 2.84 -14.43 -3.33
CA LYS A 123 3.03 -14.98 -4.66
C LYS A 123 2.37 -14.07 -5.69
N ILE A 124 3.05 -13.85 -6.80
CA ILE A 124 2.56 -13.11 -7.96
C ILE A 124 2.58 -14.04 -9.16
N GLU A 125 1.42 -14.27 -9.76
CA GLU A 125 1.24 -14.99 -11.01
C GLU A 125 0.93 -13.99 -12.12
N SER A 126 1.67 -14.03 -13.23
CA SER A 126 1.42 -13.17 -14.39
C SER A 126 1.19 -14.02 -15.65
N ASP A 127 -0.04 -13.98 -16.17
CA ASP A 127 -0.45 -14.60 -17.42
C ASP A 127 -0.22 -13.62 -18.58
N THR A 128 0.72 -13.98 -19.45
CA THR A 128 1.13 -13.17 -20.60
C THR A 128 0.18 -13.28 -21.80
N ILE A 129 -0.66 -14.32 -21.84
CA ILE A 129 -1.63 -14.54 -22.92
C ILE A 129 -2.84 -13.65 -22.68
N ASN A 130 -3.37 -13.66 -21.46
CA ASN A 130 -4.56 -12.91 -21.11
C ASN A 130 -4.26 -11.53 -20.53
N ASN A 131 -2.98 -11.16 -20.31
CA ASN A 131 -2.59 -9.92 -19.62
C ASN A 131 -3.26 -9.78 -18.25
N ILE A 132 -3.22 -10.85 -17.46
CA ILE A 132 -3.78 -10.93 -16.10
C ILE A 132 -2.63 -11.13 -15.12
N ARG A 133 -2.70 -10.42 -13.99
CA ARG A 133 -1.79 -10.61 -12.86
C ARG A 133 -2.63 -10.86 -11.62
N ILE A 134 -2.31 -11.94 -10.90
CA ILE A 134 -2.91 -12.20 -9.59
C ILE A 134 -1.79 -12.21 -8.56
N ALA A 135 -1.96 -11.40 -7.51
CA ALA A 135 -1.14 -11.47 -6.33
C ALA A 135 -1.95 -12.07 -5.18
N SER A 136 -1.35 -12.97 -4.42
CA SER A 136 -1.92 -13.50 -3.18
C SER A 136 -0.89 -13.35 -2.06
N SER A 137 -1.33 -12.99 -0.87
CA SER A 137 -0.43 -12.88 0.28
C SER A 137 -1.10 -13.27 1.59
N LEU A 138 -0.26 -13.73 2.52
CA LEU A 138 -0.62 -13.99 3.91
C LEU A 138 0.33 -13.18 4.80
N SER A 139 -0.24 -12.35 5.66
CA SER A 139 0.48 -11.53 6.64
C SER A 139 0.26 -12.08 8.04
N LEU A 140 1.35 -12.32 8.77
CA LEU A 140 1.34 -12.80 10.15
C LEU A 140 2.15 -11.84 11.04
N GLY A 141 1.59 -11.42 12.16
CA GLY A 141 2.29 -10.49 13.06
C GLY A 141 1.46 -9.99 14.23
N ILE A 142 1.68 -8.74 14.62
CA ILE A 142 1.07 -8.12 15.79
C ILE A 142 0.70 -6.66 15.51
N ILE A 143 -0.44 -6.22 16.05
CA ILE A 143 -0.80 -4.80 16.21
C ILE A 143 -0.70 -4.45 17.69
N GLY A 144 -0.25 -3.25 18.04
CA GLY A 144 -0.17 -2.71 19.40
C GLY A 144 1.26 -2.49 19.91
N PRO A 145 1.48 -2.34 21.22
CA PRO A 145 2.80 -2.05 21.78
C PRO A 145 3.93 -3.00 21.35
N GLY A 146 3.62 -4.27 21.10
CA GLY A 146 4.59 -5.26 20.62
C GLY A 146 5.11 -4.99 19.20
N ALA A 147 4.48 -4.08 18.46
CA ALA A 147 4.96 -3.56 17.19
C ALA A 147 5.91 -2.36 17.32
N PHE A 148 6.25 -1.93 18.55
CA PHE A 148 7.29 -0.94 18.85
C PHE A 148 7.17 0.42 18.12
N GLY A 149 5.93 0.85 17.84
CA GLY A 149 5.66 2.11 17.15
C GLY A 149 6.15 3.35 17.92
N TYR A 150 6.03 3.35 19.25
CA TYR A 150 6.49 4.44 20.11
C TYR A 150 8.01 4.58 20.06
N GLU A 151 8.72 3.48 20.27
CA GLU A 151 10.18 3.43 20.31
C GLU A 151 10.76 3.92 18.98
N MET A 152 10.15 3.50 17.87
CA MET A 152 10.56 3.93 16.54
C MET A 152 10.28 5.42 16.31
N GLN A 153 9.06 5.90 16.56
CA GLN A 153 8.72 7.31 16.33
C GLN A 153 9.59 8.21 17.22
N LYS A 154 9.70 7.87 18.51
CA LYS A 154 10.58 8.56 19.46
C LYS A 154 12.01 8.61 18.96
N GLY A 155 12.59 7.48 18.54
CA GLY A 155 13.98 7.43 18.08
C GLY A 155 14.23 8.31 16.85
N ILE A 156 13.27 8.39 15.92
CA ILE A 156 13.37 9.29 14.76
C ILE A 156 13.29 10.75 15.21
N HIS A 157 12.33 11.10 16.07
CA HIS A 157 12.15 12.46 16.56
C HIS A 157 13.38 12.92 17.36
N GLU A 158 13.96 12.06 18.20
CA GLU A 158 15.24 12.33 18.89
C GLU A 158 16.39 12.56 17.90
N TRP A 159 16.46 11.78 16.83
CA TRP A 159 17.55 11.87 15.84
C TRP A 159 17.48 13.16 15.00
N ILE A 160 16.29 13.60 14.62
CA ILE A 160 16.10 14.81 13.81
C ILE A 160 15.89 16.08 14.66
N GLY A 161 15.82 15.95 15.99
CA GLY A 161 15.58 17.07 16.91
C GLY A 161 14.14 17.59 16.90
N ASP A 162 13.17 16.72 16.63
CA ASP A 162 11.74 17.03 16.67
C ASP A 162 11.11 16.70 18.03
N GLU A 163 9.84 17.09 18.23
CA GLU A 163 9.11 16.93 19.48
C GLU A 163 8.84 15.46 19.82
N ILE A 164 9.06 15.06 21.08
CA ILE A 164 8.84 13.67 21.51
C ILE A 164 7.34 13.33 21.57
N PRO A 165 6.90 12.24 20.92
CA PRO A 165 5.49 11.88 20.90
C PRO A 165 4.99 11.39 22.28
N MET A 166 3.90 11.98 22.74
CA MET A 166 3.14 11.58 23.94
C MET A 166 1.84 10.86 23.55
N GLY A 167 1.25 10.14 24.51
CA GLY A 167 -0.05 9.49 24.31
C GLY A 167 0.00 8.03 23.81
N TRP A 168 1.18 7.53 23.43
CA TRP A 168 1.37 6.13 23.00
C TRP A 168 0.98 5.08 24.06
N GLN A 169 0.93 5.44 25.35
CA GLN A 169 0.39 4.58 26.42
C GLN A 169 -1.11 4.30 26.28
N HIS A 170 -1.82 5.02 25.41
CA HIS A 170 -3.23 4.84 25.09
C HIS A 170 -3.47 4.17 23.72
N GLN A 171 -2.41 3.67 23.06
CA GLN A 171 -2.50 3.02 21.76
C GLN A 171 -3.40 1.77 21.76
N ILE A 172 -3.81 1.33 20.56
CA ILE A 172 -4.44 0.03 20.35
C ILE A 172 -3.62 -1.08 21.02
N ARG A 173 -4.30 -1.97 21.76
CA ARG A 173 -3.65 -3.03 22.52
C ARG A 173 -3.15 -4.15 21.62
N ASN A 174 -2.20 -4.92 22.16
CA ASN A 174 -1.64 -6.09 21.50
C ASN A 174 -2.74 -7.04 21.01
N ASP A 175 -2.72 -7.33 19.71
CA ASP A 175 -3.54 -8.39 19.12
C ASP A 175 -2.85 -9.02 17.92
N VAL A 176 -3.25 -10.24 17.59
CA VAL A 176 -2.64 -11.03 16.51
C VAL A 176 -3.07 -10.50 15.15
N VAL A 177 -2.12 -10.32 14.24
CA VAL A 177 -2.36 -10.05 12.82
C VAL A 177 -2.32 -11.35 12.04
N ILE A 178 -3.44 -11.70 11.40
CA ILE A 178 -3.57 -12.76 10.40
C ILE A 178 -4.41 -12.18 9.28
N ASN A 179 -3.79 -11.92 8.13
CA ASN A 179 -4.45 -11.25 7.01
C ASN A 179 -4.14 -11.93 5.69
N TYR A 180 -5.20 -12.37 5.00
CA TYR A 180 -5.12 -12.89 3.66
C TYR A 180 -5.57 -11.82 2.66
N GLU A 181 -4.81 -11.65 1.57
CA GLU A 181 -5.08 -10.67 0.52
C GLU A 181 -4.97 -11.33 -0.85
N VAL A 182 -5.90 -11.01 -1.74
CA VAL A 182 -5.83 -11.35 -3.16
C VAL A 182 -6.08 -10.10 -3.97
N SER A 183 -5.19 -9.82 -4.92
CA SER A 183 -5.32 -8.74 -5.89
C SER A 183 -5.34 -9.32 -7.29
N HIS A 184 -6.30 -8.87 -8.09
CA HIS A 184 -6.44 -9.18 -9.51
C HIS A 184 -6.26 -7.90 -10.33
N GLU A 185 -5.35 -7.96 -11.28
CA GLU A 185 -5.07 -6.88 -12.21
C GLU A 185 -5.22 -7.37 -13.65
N LYS A 186 -5.95 -6.60 -14.47
CA LYS A 186 -6.18 -6.89 -15.88
C LYS A 186 -5.79 -5.70 -16.73
N GLN A 187 -4.90 -5.89 -17.70
CA GLN A 187 -4.64 -4.86 -18.70
C GLN A 187 -5.86 -4.71 -19.61
N LEU A 188 -6.45 -3.51 -19.63
CA LEU A 188 -7.57 -3.15 -20.49
C LEU A 188 -7.09 -2.57 -21.81
N PHE A 189 -6.05 -1.75 -21.74
CA PHE A 189 -5.51 -1.06 -22.91
C PHE A 189 -4.01 -0.84 -22.76
N ARG A 190 -3.29 -0.94 -23.88
CA ARG A 190 -1.87 -0.60 -23.96
C ARG A 190 -1.57 0.04 -25.31
N TRP A 191 -0.87 1.17 -25.27
CA TRP A 191 -0.32 1.82 -26.45
C TRP A 191 1.20 1.76 -26.41
N LYS A 192 1.73 0.72 -27.06
CA LYS A 192 3.17 0.40 -27.09
C LYS A 192 3.75 0.39 -25.66
N ASP A 193 4.92 1.01 -25.49
CA ASP A 193 5.61 1.15 -24.23
C ASP A 193 5.36 2.53 -23.60
N TYR A 194 4.36 3.29 -24.07
CA TYR A 194 4.11 4.68 -23.65
C TYR A 194 2.95 4.87 -22.70
N PHE A 195 1.90 4.05 -22.85
CA PHE A 195 0.70 4.16 -22.04
C PHE A 195 0.08 2.80 -21.77
N ALA A 196 -0.39 2.60 -20.55
CA ALA A 196 -1.20 1.45 -20.21
C ALA A 196 -2.30 1.81 -19.22
N LEU A 197 -3.43 1.11 -19.35
CA LEU A 197 -4.57 1.20 -18.48
C LEU A 197 -4.93 -0.19 -17.98
N ASN A 198 -4.92 -0.36 -16.66
CA ASN A 198 -5.22 -1.62 -16.00
C ASN A 198 -6.42 -1.45 -15.07
N LEU A 199 -7.27 -2.47 -14.97
CA LEU A 199 -8.28 -2.62 -13.92
C LEU A 199 -7.64 -3.32 -12.72
N ASN A 200 -7.93 -2.85 -11.52
CA ASN A 200 -7.45 -3.41 -10.26
C ASN A 200 -8.64 -3.79 -9.37
N ILE A 201 -8.61 -4.98 -8.79
CA ILE A 201 -9.56 -5.44 -7.78
C ILE A 201 -8.74 -6.10 -6.66
N THR A 202 -8.98 -5.72 -5.41
CA THR A 202 -8.32 -6.35 -4.25
C THR A 202 -9.38 -6.76 -3.23
N ALA A 203 -9.18 -7.89 -2.57
CA ALA A 203 -9.98 -8.32 -1.44
C ALA A 203 -9.06 -8.73 -0.29
N ARG A 204 -9.43 -8.35 0.92
CA ARG A 204 -8.72 -8.68 2.16
C ARG A 204 -9.67 -9.17 3.21
N LEU A 205 -9.23 -10.20 3.91
CA LEU A 205 -9.91 -10.77 5.05
C LEU A 205 -8.89 -11.06 6.14
N GLY A 206 -9.17 -10.58 7.35
CA GLY A 206 -8.26 -10.82 8.46
C GLY A 206 -8.53 -9.95 9.68
N THR A 207 -7.61 -10.07 10.63
CA THR A 207 -7.73 -9.49 11.98
C THR A 207 -7.12 -8.09 12.09
N LEU A 208 -6.34 -7.65 11.11
CA LEU A 208 -5.89 -6.26 10.96
C LEU A 208 -6.88 -5.47 10.09
N ASN A 209 -7.25 -6.03 8.94
CA ASN A 209 -8.17 -5.40 7.99
C ASN A 209 -9.10 -6.41 7.33
N THR A 210 -10.36 -6.03 7.13
CA THR A 210 -11.29 -6.69 6.20
C THR A 210 -11.88 -5.64 5.29
N ASN A 211 -11.56 -5.71 4.00
CA ASN A 211 -12.01 -4.74 3.01
C ASN A 211 -11.93 -5.31 1.59
N ALA A 212 -12.56 -4.61 0.65
CA ALA A 212 -12.37 -4.84 -0.77
C ALA A 212 -12.07 -3.51 -1.46
N SER A 213 -11.40 -3.54 -2.60
CA SER A 213 -11.18 -2.36 -3.42
C SER A 213 -11.28 -2.64 -4.91
N VAL A 214 -11.65 -1.63 -5.67
CA VAL A 214 -11.72 -1.64 -7.13
C VAL A 214 -11.19 -0.32 -7.66
N GLY A 215 -10.42 -0.34 -8.72
CA GLY A 215 -9.95 0.89 -9.33
C GLY A 215 -9.24 0.65 -10.64
N MET A 216 -8.56 1.69 -11.11
CA MET A 216 -7.84 1.64 -12.38
C MET A 216 -6.47 2.24 -12.20
N THR A 217 -5.47 1.66 -12.84
CA THR A 217 -4.12 2.23 -12.92
C THR A 217 -3.87 2.73 -14.33
N ALA A 218 -3.58 4.02 -14.47
CA ALA A 218 -3.01 4.59 -15.68
C ALA A 218 -1.50 4.75 -15.51
N THR A 219 -0.73 4.38 -16.51
CA THR A 219 0.72 4.62 -16.58
C THR A 219 1.05 5.39 -17.85
N LEU A 220 1.96 6.36 -17.76
CA LEU A 220 2.39 7.20 -18.87
C LEU A 220 3.90 7.41 -18.83
N GLY A 221 4.60 7.06 -19.90
CA GLY A 221 6.05 7.14 -20.01
C GLY A 221 6.62 5.84 -20.58
N LEU A 222 7.94 5.68 -20.54
CA LEU A 222 8.63 4.49 -21.06
C LEU A 222 8.51 3.34 -20.05
N ILE A 223 7.55 2.43 -20.28
CA ILE A 223 7.25 1.30 -19.40
C ILE A 223 7.24 -0.03 -20.17
N ASN A 224 8.05 -0.99 -19.74
CA ASN A 224 8.00 -2.36 -20.25
C ASN A 224 6.69 -3.01 -19.82
N SER A 225 6.12 -3.85 -20.69
CA SER A 225 4.91 -4.60 -20.31
C SER A 225 5.21 -5.54 -19.14
N PRO A 226 4.44 -5.48 -18.04
CA PRO A 226 4.56 -6.47 -16.96
C PRO A 226 4.12 -7.87 -17.42
N PHE A 227 3.38 -7.97 -18.54
CA PHE A 227 2.84 -9.20 -19.11
C PHE A 227 3.65 -9.78 -20.28
N THR A 228 4.94 -9.47 -20.38
CA THR A 228 5.84 -10.12 -21.36
C THR A 228 6.86 -11.02 -20.66
N SER A 229 7.05 -12.21 -21.23
CA SER A 229 8.02 -13.23 -20.81
C SER A 229 9.45 -12.95 -21.29
N VAL A 230 9.59 -12.10 -22.31
CA VAL A 230 10.88 -11.77 -22.91
C VAL A 230 11.51 -10.60 -22.15
N TYR A 231 12.82 -10.72 -21.91
CA TYR A 231 13.79 -9.74 -21.40
C TYR A 231 13.36 -8.27 -21.51
N ASP A 232 13.79 -7.44 -20.54
CA ASP A 232 13.63 -5.98 -20.56
C ASP A 232 13.94 -5.41 -21.96
N LYS A 233 12.88 -5.11 -22.72
CA LYS A 233 13.00 -4.52 -24.06
C LYS A 233 13.76 -3.20 -23.97
N ASN A 234 13.40 -2.40 -22.97
CA ASN A 234 14.14 -1.21 -22.58
C ASN A 234 14.81 -1.43 -21.22
N LYS A 235 16.14 -1.35 -21.18
CA LYS A 235 16.94 -1.40 -19.93
C LYS A 235 16.74 -0.15 -19.05
N PHE A 236 16.17 0.91 -19.63
CA PHE A 236 15.80 2.14 -18.95
C PHE A 236 14.29 2.32 -19.08
N GLN A 237 13.62 2.53 -17.95
CA GLN A 237 12.20 2.81 -17.86
C GLN A 237 12.02 4.06 -17.01
N ILE A 238 11.10 4.93 -17.42
CA ILE A 238 10.69 6.09 -16.64
C ILE A 238 9.24 6.39 -16.95
N TYR A 239 8.39 6.37 -15.94
CA TYR A 239 6.96 6.56 -16.12
C TYR A 239 6.28 7.13 -14.89
N LEU A 240 5.24 7.90 -15.15
CA LEU A 240 4.27 8.35 -14.17
C LEU A 240 3.16 7.32 -14.06
N TYR A 241 2.57 7.21 -12.88
CA TYR A 241 1.35 6.44 -12.69
C TYR A 241 0.34 7.20 -11.83
N SER A 242 -0.95 6.88 -12.02
CA SER A 242 -2.05 7.31 -11.18
C SER A 242 -3.00 6.13 -11.01
N GLN A 243 -3.36 5.82 -9.77
CA GLN A 243 -4.19 4.68 -9.38
C GLN A 243 -5.28 5.16 -8.41
N PRO A 244 -6.39 5.70 -8.95
CA PRO A 244 -7.63 5.86 -8.20
C PRO A 244 -8.23 4.49 -7.84
N LEU A 245 -8.54 4.29 -6.57
CA LEU A 245 -9.16 3.09 -6.01
C LEU A 245 -10.41 3.51 -5.25
N ALA A 246 -11.48 2.73 -5.27
CA ALA A 246 -12.59 2.75 -4.33
C ALA A 246 -12.44 1.57 -3.38
N ASN A 247 -12.54 1.81 -2.09
CA ASN A 247 -12.35 0.87 -1.00
C ASN A 247 -13.62 0.78 -0.15
N PHE A 248 -14.02 -0.45 0.13
CA PHE A 248 -15.18 -0.83 0.92
C PHE A 248 -14.69 -1.44 2.22
N ILE A 249 -14.91 -0.74 3.33
CA ILE A 249 -14.30 -1.04 4.62
C ILE A 249 -15.27 -1.83 5.50
N GLY A 250 -14.96 -3.10 5.71
CA GLY A 250 -15.66 -3.94 6.69
C GLY A 250 -15.10 -3.76 8.10
N TYR A 251 -13.77 -3.75 8.22
CA TYR A 251 -13.08 -3.67 9.52
C TYR A 251 -11.66 -3.12 9.40
N ASP A 252 -11.25 -2.28 10.36
CA ASP A 252 -9.90 -1.76 10.51
C ASP A 252 -9.48 -1.75 11.99
N ALA A 253 -8.59 -2.65 12.38
CA ALA A 253 -8.11 -2.78 13.75
C ALA A 253 -7.31 -1.56 14.25
N SER A 254 -6.71 -0.77 13.34
CA SER A 254 -6.02 0.47 13.71
C SER A 254 -6.96 1.57 14.19
N LEU A 255 -8.25 1.46 13.87
CA LEU A 255 -9.30 2.37 14.32
C LEU A 255 -10.18 1.71 15.39
N GLN A 256 -10.60 0.47 15.15
CA GLN A 256 -11.62 -0.23 15.93
C GLN A 256 -11.03 -1.12 17.04
N GLY A 257 -9.70 -1.23 17.15
CA GLY A 257 -9.01 -2.16 18.04
C GLY A 257 -9.07 -3.61 17.55
N GLY A 258 -8.26 -4.48 18.14
CA GLY A 258 -8.06 -5.86 17.71
C GLY A 258 -9.31 -6.75 17.84
N LEU A 259 -9.36 -7.83 17.05
CA LEU A 259 -10.50 -8.75 16.96
C LEU A 259 -10.65 -9.65 18.20
N PHE A 260 -9.53 -10.11 18.76
CA PHE A 260 -9.48 -11.03 19.91
C PHE A 260 -9.28 -10.26 21.23
N ASN A 261 -8.52 -9.16 21.20
CA ASN A 261 -8.27 -8.33 22.37
C ASN A 261 -9.11 -7.04 22.35
N ARG A 262 -10.17 -7.01 23.16
CA ARG A 262 -11.10 -5.87 23.28
C ARG A 262 -10.81 -4.93 24.45
N SER A 263 -9.64 -5.03 25.09
CA SER A 263 -9.25 -4.22 26.27
C SER A 263 -8.73 -2.81 25.95
N CYS A 264 -8.91 -2.33 24.71
CA CYS A 264 -8.47 -0.99 24.30
C CYS A 264 -9.25 0.08 25.08
N ARG A 265 -8.54 1.10 25.60
CA ARG A 265 -9.17 2.21 26.35
C ARG A 265 -10.00 3.12 25.44
N TYR A 266 -9.60 3.25 24.19
CA TYR A 266 -10.24 4.09 23.19
C TYR A 266 -10.10 3.49 21.80
N THR A 267 -11.20 3.51 21.06
CA THR A 267 -11.31 3.08 19.66
C THR A 267 -12.37 3.94 18.98
N ILE A 268 -12.41 3.89 17.65
CA ILE A 268 -13.50 4.45 16.87
C ILE A 268 -14.65 3.44 16.85
N PRO A 269 -15.88 3.84 17.26
CA PRO A 269 -17.05 2.99 17.14
C PRO A 269 -17.32 2.59 15.69
N ASP A 270 -17.83 1.38 15.50
CA ASP A 270 -18.17 0.82 14.20
C ASP A 270 -19.17 1.70 13.41
N SER A 271 -20.09 2.36 14.10
CA SER A 271 -21.05 3.31 13.53
C SER A 271 -20.41 4.56 12.93
N HIS A 272 -19.22 4.95 13.40
CA HIS A 272 -18.52 6.15 12.94
C HIS A 272 -17.48 5.84 11.84
N ILE A 273 -17.33 4.59 11.43
CA ILE A 273 -16.40 4.20 10.37
C ILE A 273 -17.00 4.57 9.01
N GLU A 274 -16.20 5.25 8.19
CA GLU A 274 -16.58 5.52 6.80
C GLU A 274 -16.43 4.24 5.99
N ARG A 275 -17.55 3.68 5.55
CA ARG A 275 -17.60 2.38 4.86
C ARG A 275 -17.11 2.43 3.43
N ILE A 276 -17.10 3.62 2.84
CA ILE A 276 -16.63 3.83 1.47
C ILE A 276 -15.62 4.95 1.49
N THR A 277 -14.53 4.67 0.82
CA THR A 277 -13.38 5.55 0.70
C THR A 277 -12.82 5.38 -0.74
N LEU A 278 -12.21 6.37 -1.40
CA LEU A 278 -11.39 6.32 -2.62
C LEU A 278 -9.91 6.75 -2.47
N GLN A 279 -8.93 5.88 -2.59
CA GLN A 279 -7.55 6.35 -2.61
C GLN A 279 -7.14 6.89 -3.97
N ASN A 280 -6.17 7.80 -4.02
CA ASN A 280 -5.35 7.94 -5.22
C ASN A 280 -3.86 7.77 -4.90
N ASN A 281 -3.24 6.75 -5.50
CA ASN A 281 -1.80 6.57 -5.49
C ASN A 281 -1.23 7.16 -6.78
N PHE A 282 -0.29 8.08 -6.69
CA PHE A 282 0.38 8.60 -7.87
C PHE A 282 1.86 8.78 -7.60
N GLY A 283 2.67 8.66 -8.63
CA GLY A 283 4.11 8.69 -8.46
C GLY A 283 4.86 8.60 -9.77
N ILE A 284 6.18 8.61 -9.63
CA ILE A 284 7.12 8.40 -10.71
C ILE A 284 7.98 7.19 -10.37
N VAL A 285 8.19 6.33 -11.36
CA VAL A 285 9.10 5.19 -11.26
C VAL A 285 10.20 5.37 -12.30
N MET A 286 11.43 5.09 -11.89
CA MET A 286 12.59 4.96 -12.76
C MET A 286 13.21 3.58 -12.54
N GLN A 287 13.49 2.86 -13.62
CA GLN A 287 14.27 1.63 -13.56
C GLN A 287 15.45 1.72 -14.52
N TRP A 288 16.63 1.34 -14.04
CA TRP A 288 17.83 1.31 -14.87
C TRP A 288 18.70 0.10 -14.50
N LYS A 289 18.82 -0.85 -15.43
CA LYS A 289 19.55 -2.12 -15.24
C LYS A 289 19.02 -2.90 -14.01
N SER A 290 19.76 -2.91 -12.91
CA SER A 290 19.41 -3.57 -11.65
C SER A 290 18.67 -2.65 -10.68
N LEU A 291 18.72 -1.32 -10.87
CA LEU A 291 18.16 -0.34 -9.96
C LEU A 291 16.68 -0.07 -10.27
N PHE A 292 15.88 -0.03 -9.20
CA PHE A 292 14.50 0.43 -9.18
C PHE A 292 14.39 1.61 -8.22
N LEU A 293 13.78 2.71 -8.65
CA LEU A 293 13.49 3.87 -7.84
C LEU A 293 12.04 4.29 -8.03
N GLU A 294 11.36 4.62 -6.93
CA GLU A 294 10.02 5.18 -6.94
C GLU A 294 9.95 6.35 -5.97
N TYR A 295 9.24 7.41 -6.37
CA TYR A 295 8.68 8.38 -5.45
C TYR A 295 7.17 8.37 -5.60
N ASN A 296 6.46 8.18 -4.50
CA ASN A 296 5.00 8.09 -4.47
C ASN A 296 4.40 9.13 -3.54
N ARG A 297 3.18 9.54 -3.87
CA ARG A 297 2.26 10.25 -2.98
C ARG A 297 0.92 9.56 -2.97
N ILE A 298 0.28 9.61 -1.81
CA ILE A 298 -1.02 9.00 -1.58
C ILE A 298 -1.94 10.08 -1.06
N PHE A 299 -3.16 10.11 -1.59
CA PHE A 299 -4.27 10.90 -1.06
C PHE A 299 -5.36 9.96 -0.56
N LEU A 300 -5.86 10.27 0.63
CA LEU A 300 -6.78 9.49 1.45
C LEU A 300 -7.83 10.47 2.02
N THR A 301 -9.14 10.34 1.83
CA THR A 301 -10.13 10.84 2.80
C THR A 301 -10.08 10.40 4.23
N ARG A 302 -10.89 11.11 5.01
CA ARG A 302 -11.59 10.58 6.16
C ARG A 302 -11.86 9.08 6.07
N GLU A 303 -11.42 8.40 7.11
CA GLU A 303 -11.63 6.97 7.40
C GLU A 303 -12.75 6.80 8.45
N PHE A 304 -13.11 7.88 9.16
CA PHE A 304 -14.17 7.94 10.16
C PHE A 304 -14.79 9.34 10.23
N GLU A 305 -16.00 9.48 10.76
CA GLU A 305 -16.85 10.68 10.67
C GLU A 305 -16.15 12.00 11.00
N THR A 306 -15.34 12.01 12.07
CA THR A 306 -14.64 13.20 12.57
C THR A 306 -13.24 13.41 11.98
N SER A 307 -12.76 12.47 11.15
CA SER A 307 -11.45 12.60 10.50
C SER A 307 -11.50 13.50 9.26
N LYS A 308 -10.33 14.00 8.89
CA LYS A 308 -10.13 14.76 7.64
C LYS A 308 -9.44 13.88 6.61
N SER A 309 -9.42 14.34 5.36
CA SER A 309 -8.53 13.75 4.37
C SER A 309 -7.06 13.93 4.76
N HIS A 310 -6.27 12.90 4.53
CA HIS A 310 -4.84 12.80 4.75
C HIS A 310 -4.07 12.63 3.45
N LYS A 311 -2.78 13.01 3.48
CA LYS A 311 -1.82 12.76 2.42
C LYS A 311 -0.52 12.31 3.06
N TRP A 312 0.22 11.45 2.37
CA TRP A 312 1.60 11.16 2.71
C TRP A 312 2.38 10.86 1.45
N GLY A 313 3.70 10.76 1.58
CA GLY A 313 4.56 10.36 0.49
C GLY A 313 5.57 9.32 0.95
N GLY A 314 6.31 8.81 -0.01
CA GLY A 314 7.35 7.84 0.25
C GLY A 314 8.28 7.66 -0.92
N PHE A 315 9.29 6.85 -0.69
CA PHE A 315 10.21 6.42 -1.72
C PHE A 315 10.45 4.92 -1.64
N ARG A 316 10.81 4.34 -2.77
CA ARG A 316 11.27 2.96 -2.84
C ARG A 316 12.59 2.87 -3.57
N VAL A 317 13.44 1.97 -3.09
CA VAL A 317 14.70 1.64 -3.72
C VAL A 317 14.77 0.13 -3.83
N GLY A 318 15.03 -0.40 -5.02
CA GLY A 318 15.16 -1.83 -5.25
C GLY A 318 16.37 -2.17 -6.11
N PHE A 319 16.86 -3.40 -5.93
CA PHE A 319 18.02 -3.94 -6.62
C PHE A 319 17.73 -5.37 -7.06
N LYS A 320 17.94 -5.66 -8.35
CA LYS A 320 18.03 -7.04 -8.83
C LYS A 320 19.29 -7.69 -8.23
N LEU A 321 19.16 -8.93 -7.74
CA LEU A 321 20.20 -9.67 -7.01
C LEU A 321 20.89 -10.73 -7.87
#